data_AF-A0A3D3PM24-F1
#
_entry.id   AF-A0A3D3PM24-F1
#
_cell.length_a   1.000
_cell.length_b   1.000
_cell.length_c   1.000
_cell.angle_alpha   90.00
_cell.angle_beta   90.00
_cell.angle_gamma   90.00
#
_symmetry.space_group_name_H-M   'P 1'
#
loop_
_entity.id
_entity.type
_entity.pdbx_description
1 polymer ?
#
loop_
_entity_poly.entity_id
_entity_poly.type
_entity_poly.pdbx_seq_one_letter_code
_entity_poly.pdbx_strand_id
1 'polypeptide(L)'
;MASIENPRQFLLDLYSSAVTAVSATRCLPPFLPQPSPNGRTLVIGAGKGAAAMARVVEKNWQGEISGLVVTRYGHGAECNRIEVVEAAHPVPDQAGRNAAVRMMQMVRGLTENDLVLCLISGGGSALLALPAEGITLEQKQQINKALLKSGAAISEMNCVRKHLSAIKGGRLALACAPARVVTLLISDVPGDDPGIIASGPTLPDPSTCAEALAILHKYRIEVPDSVRQHLESGAGETPKPGDVRFARNTEHVIATAQDALEAAAET
;
A
#
# COMPACT_ATOMS: atom_id res chain seq x y z
N MET A 1 9.19 28.49 -31.62
CA MET A 1 8.00 27.84 -31.01
C MET A 1 6.80 28.31 -31.78
N ALA A 2 6.01 27.39 -32.37
CA ALA A 2 4.76 27.76 -33.01
C ALA A 2 3.86 28.48 -32.00
N SER A 3 3.14 29.53 -32.41
CA SER A 3 2.19 30.18 -31.52
C SER A 3 1.06 29.22 -31.21
N ILE A 4 0.81 28.96 -29.93
CA ILE A 4 -0.31 28.10 -29.51
C ILE A 4 -1.60 28.86 -29.77
N GLU A 5 -2.35 28.46 -30.80
CA GLU A 5 -3.57 29.15 -31.26
C GLU A 5 -4.69 29.13 -30.20
N ASN A 6 -4.77 28.08 -29.39
CA ASN A 6 -5.72 27.96 -28.29
C ASN A 6 -5.02 27.47 -27.00
N PRO A 7 -4.48 28.39 -26.19
CA PRO A 7 -3.72 28.03 -24.98
C PRO A 7 -4.52 27.20 -23.98
N ARG A 8 -5.83 27.43 -23.86
CA ARG A 8 -6.68 26.67 -22.94
C ARG A 8 -6.82 25.22 -23.38
N GLN A 9 -7.07 24.98 -24.67
CA GLN A 9 -7.21 23.62 -25.19
C GLN A 9 -5.89 22.86 -25.06
N PHE A 10 -4.77 23.50 -25.41
CA PHE A 10 -3.44 22.91 -25.24
C PHE A 10 -3.16 22.46 -23.79
N LEU A 11 -3.49 23.29 -22.79
CA LEU A 11 -3.33 22.90 -21.38
C LEU A 11 -4.25 21.75 -20.96
N LEU A 12 -5.45 21.65 -21.52
CA LEU A 12 -6.37 20.54 -21.26
C LEU A 12 -5.90 19.24 -21.92
N ASP A 13 -5.30 19.34 -23.10
CA ASP A 13 -4.73 18.20 -23.81
C ASP A 13 -3.52 17.65 -23.04
N LEU A 14 -2.61 18.53 -22.58
CA LEU A 14 -1.49 18.16 -21.69
C LEU A 14 -1.97 17.42 -20.43
N TYR A 15 -2.97 17.99 -19.75
CA TYR A 15 -3.56 17.37 -18.57
C TYR A 15 -4.18 16.00 -18.87
N SER A 16 -4.91 15.90 -19.99
CA SER A 16 -5.59 14.66 -20.39
C SER A 16 -4.59 13.57 -20.76
N SER A 17 -3.51 13.90 -21.48
CA SER A 17 -2.40 13.00 -21.79
C SER A 17 -1.74 12.49 -20.52
N ALA A 18 -1.40 13.40 -19.59
CA ALA A 18 -0.78 13.06 -18.32
C ALA A 18 -1.63 12.08 -17.49
N VAL A 19 -2.90 12.41 -17.27
CA VAL A 19 -3.82 11.59 -16.45
C VAL A 19 -4.12 10.26 -17.12
N THR A 20 -4.28 10.24 -18.45
CA THR A 20 -4.58 9.01 -19.20
C THR A 20 -3.40 8.03 -19.14
N ALA A 21 -2.17 8.52 -19.27
CA ALA A 21 -0.94 7.73 -19.23
C ALA A 21 -0.83 6.89 -17.94
N VAL A 22 -1.16 7.50 -16.80
CA VAL A 22 -1.06 6.85 -15.48
C VAL A 22 -2.39 6.31 -14.96
N SER A 23 -3.44 6.32 -15.79
CA SER A 23 -4.73 5.74 -15.40
C SER A 23 -4.61 4.23 -15.26
N ALA A 24 -5.28 3.65 -14.25
CA ALA A 24 -5.26 2.21 -14.01
C ALA A 24 -5.65 1.39 -15.26
N THR A 25 -6.58 1.90 -16.08
CA THR A 25 -7.00 1.23 -17.32
C THR A 25 -5.86 1.09 -18.32
N ARG A 26 -4.93 2.06 -18.37
CA ARG A 26 -3.80 2.06 -19.30
C ARG A 26 -2.59 1.33 -18.73
N CYS A 27 -2.24 1.61 -17.47
CA CYS A 27 -0.98 1.12 -16.91
C CYS A 27 -1.05 -0.28 -16.29
N LEU A 28 -2.22 -0.74 -15.83
CA LEU A 28 -2.34 -1.99 -15.07
C LEU A 28 -2.34 -3.27 -15.93
N PRO A 29 -3.12 -3.38 -17.03
CA PRO A 29 -3.28 -4.65 -17.75
C PRO A 29 -1.98 -5.35 -18.18
N PRO A 30 -0.93 -4.65 -18.64
CA PRO A 30 0.34 -5.29 -19.03
C PRO A 30 1.05 -6.04 -17.90
N PHE A 31 0.76 -5.71 -16.64
CA PHE A 31 1.40 -6.32 -15.46
C PHE A 31 0.53 -7.38 -14.79
N LEU A 32 -0.63 -7.72 -15.35
CA LEU A 32 -1.47 -8.77 -14.79
C LEU A 32 -0.77 -10.13 -14.95
N PRO A 33 -0.54 -10.85 -13.84
CA PRO A 33 -0.03 -12.21 -13.93
C PRO A 33 -1.12 -13.14 -14.51
N GLN A 34 -0.68 -14.30 -15.02
CA GLN A 34 -1.61 -15.36 -15.37
C GLN A 34 -2.28 -15.93 -14.10
N PRO A 35 -3.56 -16.33 -14.17
CA PRO A 35 -4.23 -17.04 -13.09
C PRO A 35 -3.48 -18.30 -12.71
N SER A 36 -3.53 -18.64 -11.42
CA SER A 36 -3.00 -19.93 -11.00
C SER A 36 -3.90 -21.06 -11.53
N PRO A 37 -3.35 -22.09 -12.19
CA PRO A 37 -4.16 -23.14 -12.81
C PRO A 37 -4.91 -24.00 -11.77
N ASN A 38 -4.36 -24.13 -10.56
CA ASN A 38 -4.86 -25.05 -9.52
C ASN A 38 -5.11 -24.35 -8.17
N GLY A 39 -5.31 -23.04 -8.16
CA GLY A 39 -5.56 -22.29 -6.92
C GLY A 39 -6.40 -21.05 -7.15
N ARG A 40 -6.84 -20.45 -6.05
CA ARG A 40 -7.66 -19.24 -6.09
C ARG A 40 -6.78 -18.01 -6.29
N THR A 41 -7.37 -16.98 -6.87
CA THR A 41 -6.77 -15.64 -6.92
C THR A 41 -7.50 -14.71 -5.96
N LEU A 42 -6.76 -14.14 -5.01
CA LEU A 42 -7.24 -13.11 -4.11
C LEU A 42 -6.70 -11.74 -4.53
N VAL A 43 -7.57 -10.74 -4.60
CA VAL A 43 -7.19 -9.36 -4.87
C VAL A 43 -7.33 -8.56 -3.57
N ILE A 44 -6.21 -8.04 -3.08
CA ILE A 44 -6.18 -7.20 -1.88
C ILE A 44 -5.53 -5.87 -2.20
N GLY A 45 -5.75 -4.83 -1.41
CA GLY A 45 -5.08 -3.58 -1.70
C GLY A 45 -5.59 -2.39 -0.93
N ALA A 46 -4.85 -1.29 -1.01
CA ALA A 46 -5.29 -0.03 -0.47
C ALA A 46 -4.60 1.17 -1.11
N GLY A 47 -5.31 2.29 -1.09
CA GLY A 47 -4.84 3.57 -1.61
C GLY A 47 -5.94 4.31 -2.35
N LYS A 48 -5.68 5.57 -2.70
CA LYS A 48 -6.63 6.45 -3.40
C LYS A 48 -7.07 5.85 -4.75
N GLY A 49 -6.19 5.09 -5.41
CA GLY A 49 -6.46 4.44 -6.70
C GLY A 49 -6.91 2.99 -6.59
N ALA A 50 -6.97 2.39 -5.39
CA ALA A 50 -7.15 0.94 -5.25
C ALA A 50 -8.49 0.43 -5.80
N ALA A 51 -9.57 1.19 -5.62
CA ALA A 51 -10.88 0.85 -6.18
C ALA A 51 -10.89 0.88 -7.72
N ALA A 52 -10.26 1.89 -8.32
CA ALA A 52 -10.12 1.98 -9.78
C ALA A 52 -9.26 0.83 -10.33
N MET A 53 -8.16 0.48 -9.64
CA MET A 53 -7.31 -0.66 -9.99
C MET A 53 -8.08 -1.98 -9.90
N ALA A 54 -8.84 -2.21 -8.82
CA ALA A 54 -9.65 -3.42 -8.64
C ALA A 54 -10.67 -3.59 -9.77
N ARG A 55 -11.36 -2.52 -10.17
CA ARG A 55 -12.30 -2.55 -11.29
C ARG A 55 -11.62 -2.94 -12.61
N VAL A 56 -10.39 -2.46 -12.85
CA VAL A 56 -9.62 -2.83 -14.05
C VAL A 56 -9.19 -4.29 -14.00
N VAL A 57 -8.75 -4.78 -12.83
CA VAL A 57 -8.45 -6.21 -12.62
C VAL A 57 -9.68 -7.03 -12.95
N GLU A 58 -10.86 -6.73 -12.38
CA GLU A 58 -12.08 -7.49 -12.66
C GLU A 58 -12.46 -7.57 -14.14
N LYS A 59 -12.22 -6.50 -14.90
CA LYS A 59 -12.54 -6.45 -16.33
C LYS A 59 -11.58 -7.25 -17.19
N ASN A 60 -10.32 -7.37 -16.78
CA ASN A 60 -9.27 -8.00 -17.56
C ASN A 60 -8.89 -9.40 -17.06
N TRP A 61 -9.40 -9.80 -15.89
CA TRP A 61 -9.06 -11.08 -15.29
C TRP A 61 -9.86 -12.24 -15.89
N GLN A 62 -9.14 -13.28 -16.31
CA GLN A 62 -9.73 -14.50 -16.87
C GLN A 62 -9.82 -15.56 -15.76
N GLY A 63 -11.02 -15.80 -15.23
CA GLY A 63 -11.27 -16.79 -14.18
C GLY A 63 -11.83 -16.20 -12.90
N GLU A 64 -11.92 -17.03 -11.87
CA GLU A 64 -12.47 -16.67 -10.57
C GLU A 64 -11.51 -15.79 -9.76
N ILE A 65 -12.05 -14.73 -9.18
CA ILE A 65 -11.36 -13.82 -8.26
C ILE A 65 -12.31 -13.45 -7.14
N SER A 66 -11.74 -13.19 -5.98
CA SER A 66 -12.42 -12.55 -4.86
C SER A 66 -11.44 -11.64 -4.15
N GLY A 67 -11.92 -10.76 -3.28
CA GLY A 67 -11.00 -9.82 -2.68
C GLY A 67 -11.62 -8.70 -1.86
N LEU A 68 -10.74 -7.86 -1.33
CA LEU A 68 -11.10 -6.63 -0.63
C LEU A 68 -10.05 -5.57 -0.89
N VAL A 69 -10.48 -4.40 -1.38
CA VAL A 69 -9.64 -3.21 -1.48
C VAL A 69 -10.19 -2.07 -0.63
N VAL A 70 -9.29 -1.21 -0.14
CA VAL A 70 -9.65 -0.04 0.67
C VAL A 70 -9.31 1.25 -0.06
N THR A 71 -10.28 2.14 -0.23
CA THR A 71 -10.11 3.47 -0.83
C THR A 71 -10.62 4.57 0.11
N ARG A 72 -10.48 5.83 -0.28
CA ARG A 72 -11.01 6.98 0.48
C ARG A 72 -12.51 7.17 0.24
N TYR A 73 -13.21 7.80 1.18
CA TYR A 73 -14.64 8.12 1.03
C TYR A 73 -14.97 8.85 -0.28
N GLY A 74 -16.07 8.45 -0.90
CA GLY A 74 -16.56 8.98 -2.17
C GLY A 74 -15.70 8.61 -3.39
N HIS A 75 -14.83 7.61 -3.26
CA HIS A 75 -13.90 7.16 -4.32
C HIS A 75 -14.01 5.65 -4.58
N GLY A 76 -15.11 5.04 -4.15
CA GLY A 76 -15.47 3.68 -4.50
C GLY A 76 -15.57 3.48 -6.01
N ALA A 77 -15.59 2.21 -6.39
CA ALA A 77 -15.81 1.79 -7.76
C ALA A 77 -16.73 0.57 -7.74
N GLU A 78 -17.61 0.46 -8.73
CA GLU A 78 -18.44 -0.72 -8.91
C GLU A 78 -17.56 -1.91 -9.29
N CYS A 79 -17.48 -2.87 -8.36
CA CYS A 79 -16.78 -4.15 -8.49
C CYS A 79 -17.79 -5.24 -8.09
N ASN A 80 -17.83 -6.32 -8.85
CA ASN A 80 -18.81 -7.41 -8.66
C ASN A 80 -18.26 -8.55 -7.79
N ARG A 81 -16.95 -8.73 -7.76
CA ARG A 81 -16.24 -9.88 -7.18
C ARG A 81 -15.25 -9.47 -6.09
N ILE A 82 -14.75 -8.24 -6.16
CA ILE A 82 -13.85 -7.62 -5.19
C ILE A 82 -14.65 -6.61 -4.39
N GLU A 83 -14.65 -6.77 -3.07
CA GLU A 83 -15.29 -5.80 -2.18
C GLU A 83 -14.49 -4.49 -2.14
N VAL A 84 -15.19 -3.36 -2.23
CA VAL A 84 -14.60 -2.04 -2.08
C VAL A 84 -15.07 -1.41 -0.78
N VAL A 85 -14.14 -1.20 0.16
CA VAL A 85 -14.40 -0.51 1.42
C VAL A 85 -13.86 0.91 1.37
N GLU A 86 -14.64 1.87 1.85
CA GLU A 86 -14.20 3.25 2.00
C GLU A 86 -13.81 3.56 3.45
N ALA A 87 -12.70 4.28 3.63
CA ALA A 87 -12.16 4.67 4.94
C ALA A 87 -11.53 6.07 4.91
N ALA A 88 -11.24 6.62 6.09
CA ALA A 88 -10.66 7.95 6.21
C ALA A 88 -9.19 8.02 5.78
N HIS A 89 -8.87 9.12 5.11
CA HIS A 89 -7.52 9.57 4.77
C HIS A 89 -7.51 11.11 4.85
N PRO A 90 -6.48 11.77 5.42
CA PRO A 90 -5.16 11.22 5.77
C PRO A 90 -5.06 10.64 7.19
N VAL A 91 -6.04 10.86 8.05
CA VAL A 91 -6.05 10.32 9.42
C VAL A 91 -6.85 9.01 9.42
N PRO A 92 -6.27 7.89 9.89
CA PRO A 92 -6.97 6.61 9.98
C PRO A 92 -8.23 6.65 10.84
N ASP A 93 -9.20 5.80 10.52
CA ASP A 93 -10.43 5.58 11.29
C ASP A 93 -10.71 4.09 11.57
N GLN A 94 -11.87 3.83 12.17
CA GLN A 94 -12.32 2.48 12.49
C GLN A 94 -12.66 1.65 11.24
N ALA A 95 -13.15 2.28 10.16
CA ALA A 95 -13.47 1.59 8.92
C ALA A 95 -12.22 0.99 8.28
N GLY A 96 -11.14 1.77 8.19
CA GLY A 96 -9.84 1.30 7.70
C GLY A 96 -9.24 0.20 8.59
N ARG A 97 -9.39 0.31 9.91
CA ARG A 97 -8.99 -0.75 10.85
C ARG A 97 -9.76 -2.05 10.60
N ASN A 98 -11.09 -1.99 10.52
CA ASN A 98 -11.94 -3.15 10.31
C ASN A 98 -11.63 -3.83 8.97
N ALA A 99 -11.43 -3.03 7.91
CA ALA A 99 -11.03 -3.53 6.60
C ALA A 99 -9.68 -4.25 6.65
N ALA A 100 -8.69 -3.68 7.35
CA ALA A 100 -7.38 -4.30 7.51
C ALA A 100 -7.45 -5.62 8.31
N VAL A 101 -8.29 -5.71 9.35
CA VAL A 101 -8.54 -6.98 10.08
C VAL A 101 -9.10 -8.04 9.13
N ARG A 102 -10.14 -7.70 8.36
CA ARG A 102 -10.78 -8.62 7.41
C ARG A 102 -9.82 -9.06 6.32
N MET A 103 -9.01 -8.15 5.80
CA MET A 103 -7.96 -8.47 4.83
C MET A 103 -6.95 -9.47 5.40
N MET A 104 -6.46 -9.25 6.63
CA MET A 104 -5.55 -10.19 7.29
C MET A 104 -6.19 -11.56 7.56
N GLN A 105 -7.50 -11.63 7.78
CA GLN A 105 -8.22 -12.89 7.92
C GLN A 105 -8.38 -13.60 6.58
N MET A 106 -8.70 -12.86 5.52
CA MET A 106 -8.92 -13.39 4.16
C MET A 106 -7.69 -14.08 3.58
N VAL A 107 -6.49 -13.56 3.88
CA VAL A 107 -5.23 -14.11 3.35
C VAL A 107 -4.67 -15.28 4.16
N ARG A 108 -5.30 -15.66 5.27
CA ARG A 108 -4.83 -16.81 6.07
C ARG A 108 -5.19 -18.13 5.41
N GLY A 109 -4.31 -19.12 5.59
CA GLY A 109 -4.54 -20.48 5.12
C GLY A 109 -4.51 -20.62 3.60
N LEU A 110 -3.85 -19.69 2.91
CA LEU A 110 -3.54 -19.85 1.50
C LEU A 110 -2.49 -20.95 1.31
N THR A 111 -2.45 -21.51 0.11
CA THR A 111 -1.51 -22.57 -0.27
C THR A 111 -0.53 -22.06 -1.32
N GLU A 112 0.49 -22.84 -1.63
CA GLU A 112 1.46 -22.52 -2.68
C GLU A 112 0.86 -22.40 -4.09
N ASN A 113 -0.33 -22.98 -4.28
CA ASN A 113 -1.11 -22.88 -5.51
C ASN A 113 -1.91 -21.58 -5.60
N ASP A 114 -2.09 -20.84 -4.50
CA ASP A 114 -2.87 -19.61 -4.52
C ASP A 114 -2.03 -18.42 -5.01
N LEU A 115 -2.71 -17.43 -5.58
CA LEU A 115 -2.15 -16.16 -6.00
C LEU A 115 -2.81 -15.02 -5.22
N VAL A 116 -1.99 -14.11 -4.71
CA VAL A 116 -2.44 -12.83 -4.16
C VAL A 116 -1.97 -11.72 -5.07
N LEU A 117 -2.92 -10.97 -5.64
CA LEU A 117 -2.65 -9.73 -6.37
C LEU A 117 -2.88 -8.55 -5.42
N CYS A 118 -1.80 -7.87 -5.02
CA CYS A 118 -1.85 -6.73 -4.11
C CYS A 118 -1.80 -5.40 -4.88
N LEU A 119 -2.85 -4.59 -4.76
CA LEU A 119 -3.01 -3.31 -5.47
C LEU A 119 -2.74 -2.15 -4.51
N ILE A 120 -1.61 -1.47 -4.67
CA ILE A 120 -1.18 -0.41 -3.76
C ILE A 120 -1.09 0.93 -4.50
N SER A 121 -1.60 1.98 -3.87
CA SER A 121 -1.38 3.35 -4.32
C SER A 121 -1.22 4.30 -3.14
N GLY A 122 -0.93 5.57 -3.45
CA GLY A 122 -0.85 6.65 -2.48
C GLY A 122 -1.98 6.67 -1.46
N GLY A 123 -1.64 6.97 -0.21
CA GLY A 123 -2.59 7.01 0.92
C GLY A 123 -2.86 5.68 1.61
N GLY A 124 -2.34 4.55 1.11
CA GLY A 124 -2.54 3.23 1.70
C GLY A 124 -2.09 3.12 3.17
N SER A 125 -1.10 3.90 3.61
CA SER A 125 -0.65 3.91 5.01
C SER A 125 -1.76 4.29 6.00
N ALA A 126 -2.65 5.21 5.61
CA ALA A 126 -3.77 5.64 6.45
C ALA A 126 -4.95 4.65 6.37
N LEU A 127 -5.20 4.12 5.17
CA LEU A 127 -6.33 3.24 4.88
C LEU A 127 -6.16 1.83 5.49
N LEU A 128 -4.93 1.30 5.57
CA LEU A 128 -4.63 0.02 6.22
C LEU A 128 -4.12 0.20 7.64
N ALA A 129 -5.00 0.65 8.53
CA ALA A 129 -4.65 0.99 9.90
C ALA A 129 -4.86 -0.18 10.88
N LEU A 130 -3.96 -1.16 10.82
CA LEU A 130 -3.91 -2.24 11.80
C LEU A 130 -2.74 -2.04 12.78
N PRO A 131 -3.00 -1.65 14.04
CA PRO A 131 -2.00 -1.66 15.10
C PRO A 131 -1.44 -3.08 15.33
N ALA A 132 -0.24 -3.16 15.90
CA ALA A 132 0.26 -4.43 16.42
C ALA A 132 -0.53 -4.87 17.66
N GLU A 133 -0.41 -6.14 18.05
CA GLU A 133 -1.04 -6.67 19.26
C GLU A 133 -0.59 -5.88 20.50
N GLY A 134 -1.53 -5.59 21.41
CA GLY A 134 -1.26 -4.77 22.60
C GLY A 134 -1.16 -3.25 22.35
N ILE A 135 -1.32 -2.78 21.10
CA ILE A 135 -1.28 -1.37 20.74
C ILE A 135 -2.65 -0.93 20.22
N THR A 136 -3.17 0.20 20.71
CA THR A 136 -4.46 0.74 20.25
C THR A 136 -4.31 1.62 19.00
N LEU A 137 -5.43 1.88 18.31
CA LEU A 137 -5.42 2.77 17.15
C LEU A 137 -5.08 4.21 17.57
N GLU A 138 -5.59 4.63 18.72
CA GLU A 138 -5.39 5.94 19.31
C GLU A 138 -3.92 6.16 19.66
N GLN A 139 -3.26 5.17 20.29
CA GLN A 139 -1.82 5.22 20.57
C GLN A 139 -1.01 5.39 19.28
N LYS A 140 -1.33 4.61 18.24
CA LYS A 140 -0.68 4.71 16.93
C LYS A 140 -0.88 6.08 16.28
N GLN A 141 -2.08 6.66 16.37
CA GLN A 141 -2.38 8.00 15.86
C GLN A 141 -1.61 9.07 16.64
N GLN A 142 -1.55 8.98 17.96
CA GLN A 142 -0.82 9.92 18.83
C GLN A 142 0.67 9.92 18.53
N ILE A 143 1.30 8.74 18.43
CA ILE A 143 2.73 8.60 18.09
C ILE A 143 3.00 9.19 16.70
N ASN A 144 2.18 8.89 15.70
CA ASN A 144 2.35 9.46 14.37
C ASN A 144 2.21 10.99 14.35
N LYS A 145 1.27 11.54 15.14
CA LYS A 145 1.09 12.99 15.29
C LYS A 145 2.30 13.62 15.99
N ALA A 146 2.86 12.98 17.00
CA ALA A 146 4.07 13.43 17.68
C ALA A 146 5.27 13.46 16.72
N LEU A 147 5.52 12.38 15.99
CA LEU A 147 6.58 12.31 14.97
C LEU A 147 6.48 13.44 13.94
N LEU A 148 5.27 13.67 13.41
CA LEU A 148 5.03 14.74 12.44
C LEU A 148 5.32 16.13 13.04
N LYS A 149 4.85 16.39 14.27
CA LYS A 149 5.10 17.66 14.98
C LYS A 149 6.58 17.89 15.28
N SER A 150 7.34 16.82 15.50
CA SER A 150 8.78 16.89 15.77
C SER A 150 9.64 17.13 14.52
N GLY A 151 9.04 17.15 13.33
CA GLY A 151 9.76 17.30 12.06
C GLY A 151 10.59 16.06 11.70
N ALA A 152 10.16 14.87 12.13
CA ALA A 152 10.85 13.62 11.79
C ALA A 152 10.84 13.39 10.26
N ALA A 153 11.93 12.86 9.72
CA ALA A 153 12.00 12.54 8.30
C ALA A 153 10.98 11.44 7.95
N ILE A 154 10.47 11.44 6.71
CA ILE A 154 9.46 10.45 6.28
C ILE A 154 9.93 9.00 6.42
N SER A 155 11.23 8.75 6.21
CA SER A 155 11.86 7.44 6.40
C SER A 155 11.83 7.00 7.86
N GLU A 156 12.14 7.90 8.81
CA GLU A 156 12.08 7.64 10.24
C GLU A 156 10.64 7.41 10.71
N MET A 157 9.70 8.23 10.24
CA MET A 157 8.27 8.03 10.47
C MET A 157 7.81 6.67 9.95
N ASN A 158 8.28 6.25 8.77
CA ASN A 158 7.96 4.94 8.20
C ASN A 158 8.56 3.78 9.01
N CYS A 159 9.79 3.90 9.50
CA CYS A 159 10.41 2.91 10.37
C CYS A 159 9.53 2.65 11.61
N VAL A 160 9.20 3.69 12.36
CA VAL A 160 8.34 3.55 13.55
C VAL A 160 6.95 3.01 13.17
N ARG A 161 6.32 3.52 12.10
CA ARG A 161 4.99 3.07 11.68
C ARG A 161 4.94 1.60 11.28
N LYS A 162 5.99 1.07 10.65
CA LYS A 162 6.09 -0.34 10.28
C LYS A 162 6.16 -1.23 11.51
N HIS A 163 6.97 -0.86 12.51
CA HIS A 163 7.17 -1.67 13.71
C HIS A 163 6.04 -1.59 14.73
N LEU A 164 5.12 -0.64 14.57
CA LEU A 164 3.88 -0.55 15.34
C LEU A 164 2.64 -1.05 14.57
N SER A 165 2.81 -1.92 13.58
CA SER A 165 1.73 -2.39 12.71
C SER A 165 1.73 -3.90 12.55
N ALA A 166 0.55 -4.51 12.59
CA ALA A 166 0.40 -5.93 12.24
C ALA A 166 0.28 -6.19 10.72
N ILE A 167 0.24 -5.16 9.87
CA ILE A 167 0.01 -5.30 8.42
C ILE A 167 1.11 -4.68 7.54
N LYS A 168 1.81 -3.66 8.03
CA LYS A 168 2.86 -2.94 7.27
C LYS A 168 4.22 -3.66 7.37
N GLY A 169 5.17 -3.23 6.53
CA GLY A 169 6.54 -3.74 6.54
C GLY A 169 6.60 -5.24 6.25
N GLY A 170 5.95 -5.67 5.17
CA GLY A 170 5.97 -7.05 4.68
C GLY A 170 5.06 -8.03 5.43
N ARG A 171 4.41 -7.62 6.52
CA ARG A 171 3.56 -8.51 7.32
C ARG A 171 2.32 -9.01 6.57
N LEU A 172 1.78 -8.23 5.64
CA LEU A 172 0.70 -8.70 4.78
C LEU A 172 1.18 -9.84 3.87
N ALA A 173 2.35 -9.69 3.24
CA ALA A 173 2.94 -10.76 2.43
C ALA A 173 3.28 -12.00 3.27
N LEU A 174 3.79 -11.83 4.50
CA LEU A 174 4.00 -12.94 5.42
C LEU A 174 2.71 -13.70 5.73
N ALA A 175 1.60 -12.99 5.92
CA ALA A 175 0.31 -13.62 6.18
C ALA A 175 -0.24 -14.38 4.96
N CYS A 176 0.19 -14.01 3.75
CA CYS A 176 -0.15 -14.71 2.51
C CYS A 176 0.66 -15.99 2.31
N ALA A 177 1.84 -16.13 2.93
CA ALA A 177 2.71 -17.28 2.70
C ALA A 177 2.00 -18.61 3.05
N PRO A 178 2.18 -19.68 2.25
CA PRO A 178 3.13 -19.83 1.13
C PRO A 178 2.62 -19.38 -0.26
N ALA A 179 1.49 -18.69 -0.36
CA ALA A 179 0.98 -18.20 -1.64
C ALA A 179 1.91 -17.17 -2.28
N ARG A 180 1.90 -17.14 -3.61
CA ARG A 180 2.66 -16.12 -4.36
C ARG A 180 1.97 -14.77 -4.24
N VAL A 181 2.70 -13.71 -3.92
CA VAL A 181 2.21 -12.33 -3.92
C VAL A 181 2.78 -11.55 -5.10
N VAL A 182 1.92 -10.96 -5.92
CA VAL A 182 2.29 -9.99 -6.96
C VAL A 182 1.76 -8.63 -6.54
N THR A 183 2.65 -7.66 -6.33
CA THR A 183 2.28 -6.30 -5.89
C THR A 183 2.37 -5.32 -7.06
N LEU A 184 1.27 -4.66 -7.40
CA LEU A 184 1.22 -3.59 -8.40
C LEU A 184 1.06 -2.24 -7.69
N LEU A 185 2.00 -1.32 -7.94
CA LEU A 185 2.10 -0.05 -7.24
C LEU A 185 1.90 1.14 -8.19
N ILE A 186 1.03 2.07 -7.81
CA ILE A 186 1.01 3.43 -8.37
C ILE A 186 1.69 4.35 -7.35
N SER A 187 2.81 4.96 -7.74
CA SER A 187 3.63 5.79 -6.86
C SER A 187 3.15 7.23 -6.81
N ASP A 188 3.01 7.77 -5.59
CA ASP A 188 2.90 9.20 -5.30
C ASP A 188 4.05 9.71 -4.40
N VAL A 189 5.15 8.95 -4.32
CA VAL A 189 6.30 9.26 -3.45
C VAL A 189 7.53 9.65 -4.28
N PRO A 190 8.30 10.67 -3.86
CA PRO A 190 9.55 11.01 -4.55
C PRO A 190 10.53 9.83 -4.57
N GLY A 191 11.13 9.56 -5.74
CA GLY A 191 12.09 8.47 -5.95
C GLY A 191 11.47 7.08 -6.11
N ASP A 192 10.14 6.98 -6.03
CA ASP A 192 9.35 5.79 -6.40
C ASP A 192 9.76 4.47 -5.70
N ASP A 193 10.43 4.57 -4.54
CA ASP A 193 10.83 3.40 -3.73
C ASP A 193 9.57 2.60 -3.30
N PRO A 194 9.41 1.36 -3.81
CA PRO A 194 8.25 0.54 -3.52
C PRO A 194 8.03 0.31 -2.01
N GLY A 195 9.11 0.18 -1.23
CA GLY A 195 9.07 -0.09 0.21
C GLY A 195 8.51 1.08 1.03
N ILE A 196 8.51 2.27 0.46
CA ILE A 196 7.97 3.50 1.07
C ILE A 196 6.46 3.63 0.79
N ILE A 197 6.00 3.21 -0.39
CA ILE A 197 4.60 3.34 -0.81
C ILE A 197 3.70 2.53 0.12
N ALA A 198 2.72 3.21 0.73
CA ALA A 198 1.83 2.65 1.75
C ALA A 198 2.55 1.99 2.95
N SER A 199 3.83 2.31 3.17
CA SER A 199 4.70 1.64 4.15
C SER A 199 4.92 0.14 3.87
N GLY A 200 4.94 -0.24 2.59
CA GLY A 200 5.38 -1.55 2.09
C GLY A 200 4.71 -2.74 2.76
N PRO A 201 3.37 -2.89 2.75
CA PRO A 201 2.70 -4.00 3.45
C PRO A 201 3.12 -5.39 2.94
N THR A 202 3.51 -5.49 1.67
CA THR A 202 3.93 -6.74 1.02
C THR A 202 5.43 -6.83 0.74
N LEU A 203 6.22 -5.84 1.16
CA LEU A 203 7.65 -5.77 0.88
C LEU A 203 8.48 -5.90 2.16
N PRO A 204 9.65 -6.55 2.11
CA PRO A 204 10.52 -6.68 3.27
C PRO A 204 10.99 -5.31 3.75
N ASP A 205 11.27 -5.21 5.04
CA ASP A 205 11.69 -3.98 5.67
C ASP A 205 13.06 -4.14 6.33
N PRO A 206 14.10 -3.43 5.86
CA PRO A 206 15.45 -3.53 6.41
C PRO A 206 15.55 -2.91 7.80
N SER A 207 14.62 -2.04 8.20
CA SER A 207 14.69 -1.36 9.49
C SER A 207 14.37 -2.29 10.66
N THR A 208 14.78 -1.93 11.87
CA THR A 208 14.77 -2.79 13.06
C THR A 208 14.01 -2.16 14.23
N CYS A 209 13.53 -2.97 15.17
CA CYS A 209 12.90 -2.46 16.40
C CYS A 209 13.81 -1.47 17.14
N ALA A 210 15.11 -1.73 17.16
CA ALA A 210 16.10 -0.86 17.79
C ALA A 210 16.16 0.53 17.13
N GLU A 211 16.09 0.61 15.81
CA GLU A 211 16.02 1.90 15.10
C GLU A 211 14.72 2.65 15.40
N ALA A 212 13.58 1.96 15.45
CA ALA A 212 12.32 2.60 15.82
C ALA A 212 12.37 3.17 17.24
N LEU A 213 12.94 2.45 18.21
CA LEU A 213 13.19 2.95 19.56
C LEU A 213 14.13 4.15 19.56
N ALA A 214 15.23 4.08 18.80
CA ALA A 214 16.20 5.17 18.69
C ALA A 214 15.56 6.44 18.11
N ILE A 215 14.65 6.31 17.14
CA ILE A 215 13.89 7.44 16.57
C ILE A 215 12.97 8.06 17.62
N LEU A 216 12.19 7.23 18.34
CA LEU A 216 11.32 7.73 19.41
C LEU A 216 12.11 8.49 20.48
N HIS A 217 13.29 7.97 20.85
CA HIS A 217 14.20 8.63 21.78
C HIS A 217 14.79 9.93 21.22
N LYS A 218 15.29 9.92 19.97
CA LYS A 218 15.84 11.09 19.26
C LYS A 218 14.87 12.27 19.30
N TYR A 219 13.58 12.01 19.08
CA TYR A 219 12.53 13.03 19.07
C TYR A 219 11.85 13.26 20.43
N ARG A 220 12.33 12.60 21.50
CA ARG A 220 11.79 12.68 22.86
C ARG A 220 10.27 12.42 22.91
N ILE A 221 9.81 11.44 22.14
CA ILE A 221 8.40 11.07 22.08
C ILE A 221 8.15 10.04 23.17
N GLU A 222 7.38 10.43 24.18
CA GLU A 222 6.91 9.52 25.20
C GLU A 222 5.91 8.53 24.60
N VAL A 223 6.10 7.25 24.93
CA VAL A 223 5.22 6.16 24.49
C VAL A 223 4.77 5.34 25.70
N PRO A 224 3.55 4.78 25.68
CA PRO A 224 3.08 3.87 26.71
C PRO A 224 3.99 2.64 26.85
N ASP A 225 4.00 2.03 28.03
CA ASP A 225 4.83 0.84 28.31
C ASP A 225 4.53 -0.32 27.35
N SER A 226 3.28 -0.49 26.91
CA SER A 226 2.92 -1.52 25.93
C SER A 226 3.64 -1.34 24.58
N VAL A 227 3.81 -0.10 24.12
CA VAL A 227 4.55 0.22 22.89
C VAL A 227 6.05 0.02 23.08
N ARG A 228 6.57 0.47 24.22
CA ARG A 228 8.00 0.29 24.57
C ARG A 228 8.35 -1.19 24.60
N GLN A 229 7.61 -2.00 25.37
CA GLN A 229 7.82 -3.44 25.50
C GLN A 229 7.67 -4.17 24.17
N HIS A 230 6.70 -3.77 23.33
CA HIS A 230 6.53 -4.34 21.99
C HIS A 230 7.78 -4.20 21.12
N LEU A 231 8.46 -3.04 21.19
CA LEU A 231 9.69 -2.82 20.44
C LEU A 231 10.91 -3.47 21.11
N GLU A 232 11.05 -3.34 22.44
CA GLU A 232 12.20 -3.89 23.18
C GLU A 232 12.25 -5.42 23.15
N SER A 233 11.09 -6.09 23.16
CA SER A 233 11.01 -7.55 23.05
C SER A 233 11.30 -8.08 21.64
N GLY A 234 11.32 -7.23 20.62
CA GLY A 234 11.40 -7.64 19.22
C GLY A 234 10.08 -8.18 18.64
N ALA A 235 8.97 -8.16 19.40
CA ALA A 235 7.66 -8.55 18.88
C ALA A 235 7.20 -7.68 17.69
N GLY A 236 7.70 -6.44 17.63
CA GLY A 236 7.50 -5.51 16.53
C GLY A 236 8.44 -5.67 15.35
N GLU A 237 9.27 -6.72 15.29
CA GLU A 237 10.26 -6.86 14.21
C GLU A 237 9.59 -7.26 12.89
N THR A 238 10.08 -6.71 11.79
CA THR A 238 9.56 -6.95 10.44
C THR A 238 10.36 -8.02 9.68
N PRO A 239 9.75 -8.70 8.71
CA PRO A 239 10.49 -9.53 7.75
C PRO A 239 11.59 -8.73 7.07
N LYS A 240 12.80 -9.30 7.05
CA LYS A 240 13.99 -8.66 6.51
C LYS A 240 14.19 -9.03 5.04
N PRO A 241 14.94 -8.21 4.27
CA PRO A 241 15.40 -8.61 2.95
C PRO A 241 16.11 -9.97 3.01
N GLY A 242 15.80 -10.87 2.07
CA GLY A 242 16.31 -12.24 2.05
C GLY A 242 15.47 -13.27 2.80
N ASP A 243 14.34 -12.89 3.42
CA ASP A 243 13.37 -13.84 3.99
C ASP A 243 12.83 -14.77 2.88
N VAL A 244 13.07 -16.07 3.02
CA VAL A 244 12.74 -17.09 2.01
C VAL A 244 11.25 -17.16 1.67
N ARG A 245 10.37 -16.68 2.56
CA ARG A 245 8.92 -16.64 2.32
C ARG A 245 8.54 -15.63 1.23
N PHE A 246 9.44 -14.72 0.88
CA PHE A 246 9.26 -13.74 -0.19
C PHE A 246 9.84 -14.21 -1.52
N ALA A 247 10.50 -15.37 -1.59
CA ALA A 247 11.24 -15.81 -2.78
C ALA A 247 10.40 -15.92 -4.06
N ARG A 248 9.08 -16.12 -3.92
CA ARG A 248 8.15 -16.19 -5.05
C ARG A 248 7.44 -14.87 -5.35
N ASN A 249 7.57 -13.87 -4.49
CA ASN A 249 6.85 -12.62 -4.60
C ASN A 249 7.51 -11.72 -5.64
N THR A 250 6.70 -10.89 -6.29
CA THR A 250 7.18 -9.86 -7.22
C THR A 250 6.46 -8.54 -6.99
N GLU A 251 7.10 -7.45 -7.38
CA GLU A 251 6.56 -6.11 -7.31
C GLU A 251 6.84 -5.32 -8.58
N HIS A 252 5.89 -4.46 -8.96
CA HIS A 252 5.98 -3.59 -10.12
C HIS A 252 5.44 -2.21 -9.78
N VAL A 253 6.26 -1.18 -9.92
CA VAL A 253 5.77 0.20 -10.00
C VAL A 253 5.25 0.39 -11.43
N ILE A 254 3.93 0.43 -11.57
CA ILE A 254 3.25 0.44 -12.88
C ILE A 254 2.94 1.85 -13.37
N ALA A 255 3.00 2.84 -12.48
CA ALA A 255 2.85 4.25 -12.82
C ALA A 255 3.53 5.15 -11.79
N THR A 256 4.19 6.18 -12.26
CA THR A 256 4.87 7.23 -11.48
C THR A 256 4.37 8.62 -11.87
N ALA A 257 4.72 9.64 -11.07
CA ALA A 257 4.47 11.03 -11.47
C ALA A 257 5.29 11.43 -12.70
N GLN A 258 6.47 10.84 -12.89
CA GLN A 258 7.35 11.11 -14.03
C GLN A 258 6.71 10.64 -15.35
N ASP A 259 6.09 9.44 -15.38
CA ASP A 259 5.40 8.91 -16.57
C ASP A 259 4.30 9.87 -17.06
N ALA A 260 3.59 10.51 -16.13
CA ALA A 260 2.55 11.50 -16.46
C ALA A 260 3.14 12.77 -17.08
N LEU A 261 4.29 13.24 -16.56
CA LEU A 261 4.98 14.42 -17.08
C LEU A 261 5.60 14.14 -18.46
N GLU A 262 6.14 12.95 -18.68
CA GLU A 262 6.68 12.54 -19.98
C GLU A 262 5.58 12.45 -21.03
N ALA A 263 4.45 11.82 -20.71
CA ALA A 263 3.31 11.77 -21.61
C ALA A 263 2.73 13.16 -21.95
N ALA A 264 2.76 14.10 -21.00
CA ALA A 264 2.40 15.49 -21.28
C ALA A 264 3.41 16.15 -22.23
N ALA A 265 4.71 15.94 -22.02
CA ALA A 265 5.76 16.51 -22.86
C ALA A 265 5.70 16.04 -24.33
N GLU A 266 5.07 14.89 -24.60
CA GLU A 266 4.84 14.34 -25.94
C GLU A 266 3.55 14.84 -26.63
N THR A 267 2.74 15.69 -25.97
CA THR A 267 1.49 16.25 -26.52
C THR A 267 1.75 17.44 -27.43
#